data_AF-A0A4S1DZJ4-F1
#
_entry.id   AF-A0A4S1DZJ4-F1
#
_cell.length_a   1.000
_cell.length_b   1.000
_cell.length_c   1.000
_cell.angle_alpha   90.00
_cell.angle_beta   90.00
_cell.angle_gamma   90.00
#
_symmetry.space_group_name_H-M   'P 1'
#
loop_
_entity.id
_entity.type
_entity.pdbx_description
1 polymer ?
#
loop_
_entity_poly.entity_id
_entity_poly.type
_entity_poly.pdbx_seq_one_letter_code
_entity_poly.pdbx_strand_id
1 'polypeptide(L)'
;MDNLAERLHLQTTNKPKLSVYLQTSKGIYETGEDLWFKGYVLDAQLFFPSVKSKILFVQLIEDKTNKAVWEEKYEIEEGFVDGHLYLNDSLQSGSYTLAAYSTHSFYEGTKAFHGIRKLEILKNIKNKPKQESVKNDNILNFTTFPEGGDLISGIQNRIAFKAENSKGLPIAVSGILYENNIPIVEFKSTHDGMGSFLFLPFSINKYHIQLEEPLKDKIYYLPQILTSGKTLQLLRSTEDQVIFKVSQTADLIEGTIYLKVRNQRCYL
;
A
#
# COMPACT_ATOMS: atom_id res chain seq x y z
N MET A 1 13.05 -23.72 -22.67
CA MET A 1 11.90 -23.72 -21.75
C MET A 1 12.30 -23.45 -20.30
N ASP A 2 13.58 -23.61 -19.91
CA ASP A 2 13.99 -23.54 -18.50
C ASP A 2 14.29 -22.13 -17.93
N ASN A 3 14.63 -21.14 -18.76
CA ASN A 3 15.07 -19.83 -18.27
C ASN A 3 13.98 -19.04 -17.50
N LEU A 4 12.71 -19.19 -17.88
CA LEU A 4 11.59 -18.52 -17.20
C LEU A 4 11.26 -19.19 -15.85
N ALA A 5 11.26 -20.52 -15.80
CA ALA A 5 11.07 -21.26 -14.58
C ALA A 5 12.21 -20.96 -13.58
N GLU A 6 13.43 -20.88 -14.09
CA GLU A 6 14.62 -20.51 -13.31
C GLU A 6 14.55 -19.06 -12.81
N ARG A 7 14.13 -18.10 -13.65
CA ARG A 7 13.91 -16.69 -13.23
C ARG A 7 12.78 -16.54 -12.21
N LEU A 8 11.67 -17.26 -12.38
CA LEU A 8 10.58 -17.30 -11.40
C LEU A 8 11.03 -17.94 -10.09
N HIS A 9 11.85 -19.00 -10.17
CA HIS A 9 12.43 -19.65 -9.01
C HIS A 9 13.39 -18.70 -8.26
N LEU A 10 14.30 -18.02 -8.96
CA LEU A 10 15.19 -17.00 -8.39
C LEU A 10 14.43 -15.84 -7.73
N GLN A 11 13.27 -15.45 -8.28
CA GLN A 11 12.39 -14.46 -7.66
C GLN A 11 11.69 -14.96 -6.36
N THR A 12 11.68 -16.27 -6.12
CA THR A 12 11.15 -16.87 -4.87
C THR A 12 12.21 -17.14 -3.81
N THR A 13 13.48 -17.33 -4.19
CA THR A 13 14.58 -17.66 -3.26
C THR A 13 15.11 -16.45 -2.50
N ASN A 14 15.06 -15.23 -3.07
CA ASN A 14 15.54 -13.99 -2.45
C ASN A 14 14.40 -13.14 -1.82
N LYS A 15 13.42 -13.78 -1.18
CA LYS A 15 12.35 -13.09 -0.46
C LYS A 15 12.09 -13.76 0.89
N PRO A 16 11.64 -12.99 1.90
CA PRO A 16 11.24 -13.60 3.17
C PRO A 16 10.14 -14.63 2.86
N LYS A 17 10.29 -15.84 3.43
CA LYS A 17 9.32 -16.91 3.23
C LYS A 17 8.05 -16.65 4.04
N LEU A 18 8.17 -15.84 5.09
CA LEU A 18 7.09 -15.49 6.00
C LEU A 18 6.87 -13.98 6.10
N SER A 19 5.62 -13.59 6.29
CA SER A 19 5.19 -12.24 6.66
C SER A 19 4.65 -12.26 8.08
N VAL A 20 5.12 -11.33 8.92
CA VAL A 20 4.67 -11.19 10.32
C VAL A 20 3.79 -9.95 10.44
N TYR A 21 2.63 -10.10 11.10
CA TYR A 21 1.73 -8.99 11.44
C TYR A 21 1.49 -8.96 12.94
N LEU A 22 1.35 -7.75 13.48
CA LEU A 22 1.01 -7.52 14.88
C LEU A 22 -0.26 -6.68 14.98
N GLN A 23 -1.16 -7.11 15.83
CA GLN A 23 -2.36 -6.38 16.20
C GLN A 23 -2.35 -6.14 17.70
N THR A 24 -2.48 -4.89 18.13
CA THR A 24 -2.58 -4.53 19.56
C THR A 24 -4.01 -4.18 19.93
N SER A 25 -4.37 -4.35 21.20
CA SER A 25 -5.71 -4.00 21.69
C SER A 25 -6.04 -2.50 21.55
N LYS A 26 -5.03 -1.64 21.71
CA LYS A 26 -5.13 -0.18 21.64
C LYS A 26 -3.96 0.40 20.83
N GLY A 27 -4.07 1.68 20.46
CA GLY A 27 -2.97 2.46 19.88
C GLY A 27 -2.26 3.38 20.88
N ILE A 28 -2.86 3.59 22.04
CA ILE A 28 -2.36 4.47 23.11
C ILE A 28 -2.51 3.69 24.42
N TYR A 29 -1.45 3.68 25.22
CA TYR A 29 -1.41 3.02 26.52
C TYR A 29 -0.88 3.95 27.62
N GLU A 30 -1.28 3.69 28.85
CA GLU A 30 -0.70 4.28 30.06
C GLU A 30 0.48 3.43 30.57
N THR A 31 1.40 4.00 31.33
CA THR A 31 2.32 3.17 32.12
C THR A 31 1.54 2.52 33.27
N GLY A 32 1.92 1.30 33.65
CA GLY A 32 1.25 0.52 34.69
C GLY A 32 0.11 -0.36 34.18
N GLU A 33 -0.11 -0.47 32.86
CA GLU A 33 -1.08 -1.41 32.27
C GLU A 33 -0.42 -2.44 31.33
N ASP A 34 -1.16 -3.52 31.05
CA ASP A 34 -0.79 -4.54 30.09
C ASP A 34 -1.17 -4.17 28.66
N LEU A 35 -0.17 -4.24 27.79
CA LEU A 35 -0.34 -4.18 26.34
C LEU A 35 -0.52 -5.60 25.81
N TRP A 36 -1.75 -5.93 25.43
CA TRP A 36 -2.09 -7.19 24.78
C TRP A 36 -1.93 -7.08 23.26
N PHE A 37 -1.36 -8.13 22.65
CA PHE A 37 -1.20 -8.22 21.21
C PHE A 37 -1.48 -9.62 20.68
N LYS A 38 -1.86 -9.67 19.40
CA LYS A 38 -1.95 -10.87 18.58
C LYS A 38 -0.98 -10.79 17.41
N GLY A 39 -0.13 -11.80 17.28
CA GLY A 39 0.79 -11.99 16.17
C GLY A 39 0.23 -12.97 15.13
N TYR A 40 0.49 -12.68 13.86
CA TYR A 40 0.14 -13.55 12.74
C TYR A 40 1.39 -13.80 11.91
N VAL A 41 1.72 -15.07 11.69
CA VAL A 41 2.87 -15.52 10.91
C VAL A 41 2.35 -16.26 9.69
N LEU A 42 2.42 -15.59 8.54
CA LEU A 42 1.80 -16.05 7.30
C LEU A 42 2.87 -16.43 6.28
N ASP A 43 2.56 -17.35 5.37
CA ASP A 43 3.37 -17.54 4.17
C ASP A 43 3.34 -16.26 3.31
N ALA A 44 4.51 -15.72 2.97
CA ALA A 44 4.60 -14.42 2.31
C ALA A 44 4.02 -14.40 0.88
N GLN A 45 3.75 -15.57 0.29
CA GLN A 45 3.21 -15.66 -1.07
C GLN A 45 1.72 -15.94 -1.09
N LEU A 46 1.27 -16.82 -0.20
CA LEU A 46 -0.10 -17.33 -0.17
C LEU A 46 -0.95 -16.73 0.95
N PHE A 47 -0.33 -16.04 1.92
CA PHE A 47 -0.99 -15.43 3.08
C PHE A 47 -1.76 -16.43 3.98
N PHE A 48 -1.44 -17.72 3.91
CA PHE A 48 -1.96 -18.72 4.85
C PHE A 48 -1.11 -18.76 6.13
N PRO A 49 -1.71 -19.06 7.29
CA PRO A 49 -0.96 -19.27 8.52
C PRO A 49 0.15 -20.31 8.32
N SER A 50 1.35 -20.03 8.83
CA SER A 50 2.53 -20.85 8.58
C SER A 50 3.12 -21.40 9.87
N VAL A 51 3.49 -22.67 9.81
CA VAL A 51 4.18 -23.41 10.89
C VAL A 51 5.68 -23.56 10.66
N LYS A 52 6.24 -22.87 9.64
CA LYS A 52 7.67 -22.96 9.27
C LYS A 52 8.61 -22.42 10.35
N SER A 53 8.13 -21.47 11.16
CA SER A 53 8.85 -20.92 12.32
C SER A 53 8.09 -21.30 13.59
N LYS A 54 8.83 -21.62 14.65
CA LYS A 54 8.26 -21.97 15.96
C LYS A 54 8.33 -20.85 17.00
N ILE A 55 9.18 -19.84 16.76
CA ILE A 55 9.43 -18.77 17.71
C ILE A 55 9.22 -17.43 17.01
N LEU A 56 8.43 -16.57 17.66
CA LEU A 56 8.28 -15.16 17.34
C LEU A 56 9.09 -14.34 18.36
N PHE A 57 10.06 -13.57 17.89
CA PHE A 57 10.81 -12.61 18.69
C PHE A 57 10.07 -11.28 18.64
N VAL A 58 9.72 -10.73 19.80
CA VAL A 58 8.97 -9.47 19.92
C VAL A 58 9.79 -8.49 20.75
N GLN A 59 9.85 -7.24 20.32
CA GLN A 59 10.63 -6.18 20.96
C GLN A 59 9.81 -4.88 20.99
N LEU A 60 9.92 -4.14 22.08
CA LEU A 60 9.40 -2.77 22.18
C LEU A 60 10.58 -1.81 22.00
N ILE A 61 10.51 -0.95 20.99
CA ILE A 61 11.57 -0.02 20.62
C ILE A 61 11.10 1.41 20.89
N GLU A 62 11.89 2.20 21.59
CA GLU A 62 11.64 3.63 21.76
C GLU A 62 12.04 4.39 20.49
N ASP A 63 11.10 5.07 19.83
CA ASP A 63 11.33 5.65 18.50
C ASP A 63 12.40 6.77 18.53
N LYS A 64 12.52 7.50 19.64
CA LYS A 64 13.47 8.63 19.77
C LYS A 64 14.93 8.16 19.80
N THR A 65 15.20 7.08 20.52
CA THR A 65 16.55 6.56 20.73
C THR A 65 16.87 5.36 19.85
N ASN A 66 15.84 4.79 19.22
CA ASN A 66 15.89 3.54 18.46
C ASN A 66 16.48 2.37 19.29
N LYS A 67 16.22 2.38 20.61
CA LYS A 67 16.68 1.34 21.53
C LYS A 67 15.53 0.42 21.89
N ALA A 68 15.80 -0.90 21.89
CA ALA A 68 14.89 -1.88 22.47
C ALA A 68 14.87 -1.70 23.99
N VAL A 69 13.70 -1.39 24.53
CA VAL A 69 13.47 -1.21 25.98
C VAL A 69 12.86 -2.45 26.62
N TRP A 70 12.38 -3.39 25.81
CA TRP A 70 11.85 -4.69 26.23
C TRP A 70 11.94 -5.68 25.07
N GLU A 71 12.18 -6.95 25.36
CA GLU A 71 12.28 -8.05 24.39
C GLU A 71 11.77 -9.35 25.01
N GLU A 72 10.98 -10.13 24.26
CA GLU A 72 10.50 -11.45 24.68
C GLU A 72 10.30 -12.38 23.47
N LYS A 73 10.15 -13.67 23.75
CA LYS A 73 9.94 -14.71 22.73
C LYS A 73 8.64 -15.44 23.02
N TYR A 74 7.86 -15.68 21.97
CA TYR A 74 6.60 -16.40 22.04
C TYR A 74 6.61 -17.60 21.11
N GLU A 75 5.94 -18.67 21.51
CA GLU A 75 5.71 -19.82 20.64
C GLU A 75 4.68 -19.48 19.57
N ILE A 76 4.92 -19.95 18.34
CA ILE A 76 3.99 -19.81 17.21
C ILE A 76 3.16 -21.09 17.13
N GLU A 77 1.87 -20.95 17.42
CA GLU A 77 0.88 -22.02 17.33
C GLU A 77 0.03 -21.85 16.08
N GLU A 78 0.15 -22.78 15.12
CA GLU A 78 -0.59 -22.76 13.85
C GLU A 78 -0.50 -21.44 13.07
N GLY A 79 0.60 -20.69 13.22
CA GLY A 79 0.81 -19.39 12.58
C GLY A 79 0.21 -18.20 13.35
N PHE A 80 -0.24 -18.41 14.59
CA PHE A 80 -0.76 -17.39 15.48
C PHE A 80 0.08 -17.31 16.77
N VAL A 81 0.06 -16.14 17.40
CA VAL A 81 0.69 -15.87 18.68
C VAL A 81 -0.21 -14.95 19.49
N ASP A 82 -0.50 -15.30 20.73
CA ASP A 82 -1.14 -14.39 21.68
C ASP A 82 -0.11 -14.01 22.75
N GLY A 83 0.04 -12.71 23.01
CA GLY A 83 1.08 -12.21 23.90
C GLY A 83 0.66 -10.93 24.62
N HIS A 84 1.43 -10.60 25.65
CA HIS A 84 1.26 -9.36 26.40
C HIS A 84 2.61 -8.86 26.88
N LEU A 85 2.71 -7.55 27.11
CA LEU A 85 3.80 -6.98 27.90
C LEU A 85 3.26 -5.96 28.90
N TYR A 86 3.83 -6.00 30.10
CA TYR A 86 3.53 -5.01 31.13
C TYR A 86 4.35 -3.74 30.90
N LEU A 87 3.68 -2.60 30.75
CA LEU A 87 4.36 -1.31 30.54
C LEU A 87 4.81 -0.74 31.89
N ASN A 88 6.09 -0.89 32.22
CA ASN A 88 6.60 -0.41 33.51
C ASN A 88 6.50 1.12 33.66
N ASP A 89 6.38 1.60 34.91
CA ASP A 89 6.26 3.03 35.25
C ASP A 89 7.54 3.85 34.97
N SER A 90 8.66 3.17 34.74
CA SER A 90 9.94 3.78 34.38
C SER A 90 9.98 4.22 32.92
N LEU A 91 9.09 3.69 32.06
CA LEU A 91 8.98 4.09 30.66
C LEU A 91 8.62 5.57 30.56
N GLN A 92 9.25 6.24 29.58
CA GLN A 92 8.99 7.65 29.33
C GLN A 92 7.80 7.79 28.39
N SER A 93 7.02 8.85 28.57
CA SER A 93 5.94 9.16 27.63
C SER A 93 6.53 9.43 26.23
N GLY A 94 5.99 8.79 25.20
CA GLY A 94 6.48 8.96 23.83
C GLY A 94 5.93 7.95 22.84
N SER A 95 6.51 7.97 21.64
CA SER A 95 6.21 7.03 20.56
C SER A 95 7.12 5.81 20.66
N TYR A 96 6.50 4.64 20.56
CA TYR A 96 7.18 3.35 20.58
C TYR A 96 6.72 2.50 19.40
N THR A 97 7.58 1.58 18.99
CA THR A 97 7.29 0.59 17.97
C THR A 97 7.39 -0.80 18.57
N LEU A 98 6.28 -1.55 18.57
CA LEU A 98 6.30 -2.98 18.81
C LEU A 98 6.71 -3.67 17.50
N ALA A 99 7.88 -4.31 17.51
CA ALA A 99 8.45 -4.99 16.36
C ALA A 99 8.49 -6.49 16.63
N ALA A 100 8.13 -7.30 15.63
CA ALA A 100 8.23 -8.75 15.72
C ALA A 100 8.85 -9.37 14.47
N TYR A 101 9.64 -10.42 14.66
CA TYR A 101 10.25 -11.18 13.57
C TYR A 101 10.36 -12.67 13.93
N SER A 102 10.51 -13.51 12.90
CA SER A 102 10.82 -14.94 13.05
C SER A 102 12.03 -15.30 12.20
N THR A 103 12.59 -16.50 12.41
CA THR A 103 13.78 -16.98 11.70
C THR A 103 13.66 -16.96 10.17
N HIS A 104 12.45 -17.07 9.63
CA HIS A 104 12.19 -17.08 8.19
C HIS A 104 11.46 -15.84 7.65
N SER A 105 11.34 -14.78 8.47
CA SER A 105 10.74 -13.50 8.05
C SER A 105 11.76 -12.47 7.56
N PHE A 106 13.05 -12.83 7.48
CA PHE A 106 14.11 -11.97 6.96
C PHE A 106 15.07 -12.76 6.05
N TYR A 107 15.85 -12.03 5.23
CA TYR A 107 16.94 -12.58 4.43
C TYR A 107 18.17 -11.67 4.53
N GLU A 108 19.34 -12.24 4.25
CA GLU A 108 20.64 -11.58 4.36
C GLU A 108 20.67 -10.26 3.57
N GLY A 109 21.11 -9.17 4.22
CA GLY A 109 21.24 -7.85 3.59
C GLY A 109 19.99 -6.96 3.59
N THR A 110 18.88 -7.37 4.21
CA THR A 110 17.72 -6.48 4.42
C THR A 110 17.58 -6.00 5.86
N LYS A 111 17.14 -4.74 6.01
CA LYS A 111 16.51 -4.29 7.27
C LYS A 111 15.27 -5.17 7.44
N ALA A 112 15.27 -6.02 8.47
CA ALA A 112 14.31 -7.08 8.64
C ALA A 112 12.87 -6.59 8.42
N PHE A 113 12.08 -7.37 7.67
CA PHE A 113 10.63 -7.16 7.57
C PHE A 113 10.02 -7.56 8.90
N HIS A 114 10.00 -6.61 9.82
CA HIS A 114 9.32 -6.76 11.08
C HIS A 114 7.82 -6.55 10.86
N GLY A 115 7.00 -7.39 11.47
CA GLY A 115 5.66 -6.93 11.82
C GLY A 115 5.84 -5.74 12.74
N ILE A 116 5.41 -4.55 12.33
CA ILE A 116 5.56 -3.33 13.14
C ILE A 116 4.20 -2.80 13.53
N ARG A 117 4.07 -2.42 14.79
CA ARG A 117 2.91 -1.69 15.30
C ARG A 117 3.40 -0.49 16.11
N LYS A 118 3.16 0.71 15.56
CA LYS A 118 3.40 1.96 16.26
C LYS A 118 2.31 2.21 17.31
N LEU A 119 2.73 2.68 18.47
CA LEU A 119 1.87 2.99 19.60
C LEU A 119 2.46 4.15 20.43
N GLU A 120 1.59 4.78 21.20
CA GLU A 120 1.96 5.88 22.10
C GLU A 120 1.83 5.41 23.54
N ILE A 121 2.88 5.59 24.35
CA ILE A 121 2.86 5.30 25.78
C ILE A 121 2.87 6.63 26.52
N LEU A 122 1.99 6.80 27.50
CA LEU A 122 1.85 8.00 28.32
C LEU A 122 1.92 7.63 29.80
N LYS A 123 2.51 8.47 30.64
CA LYS A 123 2.39 8.31 32.10
C LYS A 123 0.99 8.58 32.64
N ASN A 124 0.25 9.45 31.97
CA ASN A 124 -1.14 9.72 32.29
C ASN A 124 -1.95 10.14 31.07
N ILE A 125 -2.99 9.36 30.74
CA ILE A 125 -3.81 9.60 29.53
C ILE A 125 -4.65 10.89 29.68
N LYS A 126 -5.03 11.29 30.90
CA LYS A 126 -5.84 12.50 31.13
C LYS A 126 -5.09 13.78 30.74
N ASN A 127 -3.76 13.75 30.74
CA ASN A 127 -2.90 14.87 30.38
C ASN A 127 -2.59 14.95 28.87
N LYS A 128 -3.19 14.07 28.04
CA LYS A 128 -3.02 14.18 26.59
C LYS A 128 -3.59 15.53 26.14
N PRO A 129 -2.79 16.44 25.57
CA PRO A 129 -3.33 17.67 25.00
C PRO A 129 -4.39 17.26 23.98
N LYS A 130 -5.61 17.79 24.14
CA LYS A 130 -6.68 17.65 23.15
C LYS A 130 -6.05 17.99 21.81
N GLN A 131 -6.05 17.04 20.87
CA GLN A 131 -5.57 17.29 19.51
C GLN A 131 -6.25 18.58 19.05
N GLU A 132 -5.45 19.62 18.84
CA GLU A 132 -5.94 20.81 18.15
C GLU A 132 -6.46 20.31 16.82
N SER A 133 -7.75 20.51 16.58
CA SER A 133 -8.35 20.33 15.26
C SER A 133 -7.58 21.26 14.32
N VAL A 134 -6.62 20.69 13.60
CA VAL A 134 -5.81 21.48 12.66
C VAL A 134 -6.77 22.15 11.67
N LYS A 135 -6.73 23.47 11.69
CA LYS A 135 -7.43 24.38 10.77
C LYS A 135 -7.26 23.92 9.32
N ASN A 136 -8.35 24.00 8.55
CA ASN A 136 -8.45 23.92 7.07
C ASN A 136 -7.20 23.37 6.35
N ASP A 137 -7.15 22.06 6.22
CA ASP A 137 -6.16 21.38 5.40
C ASP A 137 -6.53 21.53 3.92
N ASN A 138 -6.16 22.67 3.33
CA ASN A 138 -6.40 22.99 1.91
C ASN A 138 -5.40 22.30 0.96
N ILE A 139 -4.53 21.43 1.47
CA ILE A 139 -3.50 20.78 0.65
C ILE A 139 -4.08 19.51 0.04
N LEU A 140 -4.35 19.54 -1.26
CA LEU A 140 -4.71 18.37 -2.07
C LEU A 140 -3.48 17.72 -2.72
N ASN A 141 -3.34 16.42 -2.49
CA ASN A 141 -2.50 15.51 -3.24
C ASN A 141 -3.37 14.75 -4.26
N PHE A 142 -3.10 14.92 -5.54
CA PHE A 142 -3.78 14.22 -6.63
C PHE A 142 -2.76 13.41 -7.42
N THR A 143 -3.00 12.13 -7.59
CA THR A 143 -2.09 11.22 -8.30
C THR A 143 -2.86 10.38 -9.31
N THR A 144 -2.26 10.15 -10.47
CA THR A 144 -2.83 9.35 -11.56
C THR A 144 -2.05 8.06 -11.77
N PHE A 145 -2.74 7.00 -12.17
CA PHE A 145 -2.22 5.66 -12.33
C PHE A 145 -2.79 5.05 -13.62
N PRO A 146 -1.98 4.83 -14.66
CA PRO A 146 -2.41 4.05 -15.82
C PRO A 146 -2.62 2.59 -15.40
N GLU A 147 -3.82 2.03 -15.58
CA GLU A 147 -4.10 0.65 -15.13
C GLU A 147 -3.26 -0.41 -15.84
N GLY A 148 -2.89 -0.14 -17.09
CA GLY A 148 -2.01 -1.00 -17.89
C GLY A 148 -0.52 -0.81 -17.60
N GLY A 149 -0.15 0.02 -16.62
CA GLY A 149 1.22 0.41 -16.31
C GLY A 149 1.63 1.68 -17.04
N ASP A 150 1.70 1.63 -18.37
CA ASP A 150 2.09 2.75 -19.22
C ASP A 150 0.94 3.27 -20.07
N LEU A 151 1.00 4.55 -20.47
CA LEU A 151 0.10 5.11 -21.47
C LEU A 151 0.64 4.80 -22.86
N ILE A 152 -0.14 4.08 -23.66
CA ILE A 152 0.27 3.70 -25.01
C ILE A 152 -0.49 4.51 -26.07
N SER A 153 0.26 5.21 -26.92
CA SER A 153 -0.27 6.03 -28.01
C SER A 153 -1.13 5.21 -28.98
N GLY A 154 -2.29 5.75 -29.37
CA GLY A 154 -3.21 5.11 -30.31
C GLY A 154 -4.04 3.95 -29.75
N ILE A 155 -3.94 3.67 -28.45
CA ILE A 155 -4.76 2.67 -27.76
C ILE A 155 -5.59 3.35 -26.67
N GLN A 156 -6.86 2.98 -26.52
CA GLN A 156 -7.69 3.50 -25.44
C GLN A 156 -7.14 3.07 -24.07
N ASN A 157 -6.74 4.03 -23.25
CA ASN A 157 -6.17 3.80 -21.93
C ASN A 157 -7.16 4.17 -20.83
N ARG A 158 -7.10 3.44 -19.71
CA ARG A 158 -7.79 3.78 -18.47
C ARG A 158 -6.80 4.37 -17.48
N ILE A 159 -7.11 5.55 -16.98
CA ILE A 159 -6.37 6.19 -15.89
C ILE A 159 -7.25 6.18 -14.65
N ALA A 160 -6.76 5.54 -13.60
CA ALA A 160 -7.27 5.72 -12.25
C ALA A 160 -6.62 6.94 -11.61
N PHE A 161 -7.32 7.58 -10.68
CA PHE A 161 -6.76 8.67 -9.88
C PHE A 161 -7.12 8.49 -8.41
N LYS A 162 -6.32 9.12 -7.55
CA LYS A 162 -6.54 9.21 -6.11
C LYS A 162 -6.33 10.66 -5.65
N ALA A 163 -7.27 11.16 -4.87
CA ALA A 163 -7.28 12.50 -4.29
C ALA A 163 -7.33 12.41 -2.76
N GLU A 164 -6.32 12.95 -2.09
CA GLU A 164 -6.21 12.92 -0.63
C GLU A 164 -5.64 14.24 -0.08
N ASN A 165 -5.90 14.54 1.19
CA ASN A 165 -5.32 15.71 1.85
C ASN A 165 -3.89 15.45 2.38
N SER A 166 -3.28 16.42 3.06
CA SER A 166 -1.95 16.25 3.65
C SER A 166 -1.86 15.11 4.68
N LYS A 167 -3.00 14.67 5.22
CA LYS A 167 -3.13 13.57 6.20
C LYS A 167 -3.50 12.23 5.55
N GLY A 168 -3.61 12.16 4.23
CA GLY A 168 -4.01 10.95 3.50
C GLY A 168 -5.51 10.63 3.60
N LEU A 169 -6.34 11.58 4.07
CA LEU A 169 -7.80 11.41 4.08
C LEU A 169 -8.35 11.69 2.68
N PRO A 170 -9.33 10.91 2.21
CA PRO A 170 -9.88 11.06 0.86
C PRO A 170 -10.59 12.40 0.67
N ILE A 171 -10.38 13.04 -0.48
CA ILE A 171 -11.10 14.25 -0.91
C ILE A 171 -11.89 13.95 -2.19
N ALA A 172 -13.19 14.22 -2.19
CA ALA A 172 -13.99 14.16 -3.41
C ALA A 172 -13.59 15.28 -4.38
N VAL A 173 -13.36 14.93 -5.65
CA VAL A 173 -12.90 15.86 -6.68
C VAL A 173 -13.65 15.64 -7.99
N SER A 174 -13.82 16.72 -8.74
CA SER A 174 -14.24 16.71 -10.15
C SER A 174 -13.17 17.43 -10.97
N GLY A 175 -13.06 17.10 -12.25
CA GLY A 175 -12.06 17.72 -13.12
C GLY A 175 -12.23 17.36 -14.58
N ILE A 176 -11.37 17.97 -15.39
CA ILE A 176 -11.40 17.86 -16.85
C ILE A 176 -9.99 17.54 -17.33
N LEU A 177 -9.88 16.52 -18.19
CA LEU A 177 -8.70 16.24 -18.98
C LEU A 177 -8.71 17.11 -20.23
N TYR A 178 -7.58 17.77 -20.49
CA TYR A 178 -7.34 18.59 -21.66
C TYR A 178 -6.30 17.96 -22.57
N GLU A 179 -6.53 18.06 -23.87
CA GLU A 179 -5.60 17.73 -24.95
C GLU A 179 -5.26 19.02 -25.69
N ASN A 180 -3.99 19.45 -25.66
CA ASN A 180 -3.54 20.71 -26.26
C ASN A 180 -4.42 21.92 -25.86
N ASN A 181 -4.85 21.96 -24.58
CA ASN A 181 -5.75 22.97 -23.99
C ASN A 181 -7.23 22.89 -24.45
N ILE A 182 -7.62 21.83 -25.14
CA ILE A 182 -9.03 21.54 -25.49
C ILE A 182 -9.58 20.51 -24.50
N PRO A 183 -10.71 20.76 -23.84
CA PRO A 183 -11.31 19.79 -22.92
C PRO A 183 -11.80 18.55 -23.68
N ILE A 184 -11.43 17.35 -23.22
CA ILE A 184 -11.78 16.09 -23.89
C ILE A 184 -12.55 15.10 -23.00
N VAL A 185 -12.32 15.10 -21.68
CA VAL A 185 -12.98 14.16 -20.76
C VAL A 185 -13.25 14.84 -19.42
N GLU A 186 -14.51 14.90 -19.02
CA GLU A 186 -14.91 15.25 -17.66
C GLU A 186 -14.90 13.99 -16.77
N PHE A 187 -14.46 14.14 -15.53
CA PHE A 187 -14.44 13.04 -14.57
C PHE A 187 -14.75 13.55 -13.16
N LYS A 188 -15.21 12.63 -12.30
CA LYS A 188 -15.42 12.87 -10.88
C LYS A 188 -15.07 11.64 -10.07
N SER A 189 -14.72 11.84 -8.80
CA SER A 189 -14.48 10.75 -7.85
C SER A 189 -15.75 9.92 -7.68
N THR A 190 -15.60 8.60 -7.69
CA THR A 190 -16.69 7.63 -7.49
C THR A 190 -16.72 7.07 -6.07
N HIS A 191 -15.57 6.91 -5.42
CA HIS A 191 -15.47 6.33 -4.08
C HIS A 191 -14.20 6.82 -3.37
N ASP A 192 -14.31 7.35 -2.16
CA ASP A 192 -13.18 7.78 -1.32
C ASP A 192 -12.09 8.59 -2.06
N GLY A 193 -12.50 9.63 -2.78
CA GLY A 193 -11.58 10.49 -3.54
C GLY A 193 -10.87 9.79 -4.71
N MET A 194 -11.26 8.56 -5.04
CA MET A 194 -10.77 7.81 -6.19
C MET A 194 -11.81 7.79 -7.30
N GLY A 195 -11.31 7.63 -8.52
CA GLY A 195 -12.13 7.41 -9.71
C GLY A 195 -11.26 6.98 -10.87
N SER A 196 -11.86 6.81 -12.04
CA SER A 196 -11.12 6.58 -13.27
C SER A 196 -11.83 7.18 -14.46
N PHE A 197 -11.10 7.41 -15.53
CA PHE A 197 -11.64 7.79 -16.83
C PHE A 197 -10.89 7.10 -17.96
N LEU A 198 -11.51 7.10 -19.13
CA LEU A 198 -10.98 6.50 -20.36
C LEU A 198 -10.68 7.59 -21.37
N PHE A 199 -9.56 7.50 -22.06
CA PHE A 199 -9.25 8.39 -23.19
C PHE A 199 -8.29 7.69 -24.18
N LEU A 200 -8.14 8.28 -25.36
CA LEU A 200 -7.26 7.78 -26.43
C LEU A 200 -6.04 8.71 -26.56
N PRO A 201 -4.91 8.43 -25.87
CA PRO A 201 -3.72 9.25 -25.96
C PRO A 201 -3.03 9.13 -27.33
N PHE A 202 -2.42 10.23 -27.76
CA PHE A 202 -1.47 10.30 -28.88
C PHE A 202 -0.19 10.98 -28.42
N SER A 203 0.97 10.37 -28.65
CA SER A 203 2.27 10.86 -28.14
C SER A 203 2.68 12.24 -28.66
N ILE A 204 2.09 12.71 -29.77
CA ILE A 204 2.34 14.04 -30.33
C ILE A 204 1.63 15.16 -29.55
N ASN A 205 0.59 14.82 -28.80
CA ASN A 205 -0.26 15.78 -28.10
C ASN A 205 0.16 15.92 -26.63
N LYS A 206 -0.15 17.08 -26.05
CA LYS A 206 0.11 17.38 -24.65
C LYS A 206 -1.17 17.24 -23.84
N TYR A 207 -1.10 16.52 -22.74
CA TYR A 207 -2.24 16.25 -21.88
C TYR A 207 -2.02 16.81 -20.48
N HIS A 208 -3.06 17.43 -19.94
CA HIS A 208 -3.06 17.86 -18.55
C HIS A 208 -4.48 17.83 -17.97
N ILE A 209 -4.56 17.72 -16.66
CA ILE A 209 -5.79 17.72 -15.89
C ILE A 209 -5.90 19.05 -15.14
N GLN A 210 -7.10 19.62 -15.14
CA GLN A 210 -7.48 20.69 -14.22
C GLN A 210 -8.67 20.21 -13.38
N LEU A 211 -8.63 20.49 -12.08
CA LEU A 211 -9.72 20.16 -11.17
C LEU A 211 -10.72 21.31 -11.08
N GLU A 212 -11.95 21.02 -10.65
CA GLU A 212 -12.96 22.05 -10.39
C GLU A 212 -12.72 22.79 -9.06
N GLU A 213 -13.43 23.91 -8.88
CA GLU A 213 -13.34 24.72 -7.66
C GLU A 213 -13.63 23.89 -6.39
N PRO A 214 -12.87 24.09 -5.29
CA PRO A 214 -11.93 25.19 -5.04
C PRO A 214 -10.47 24.92 -5.50
N LEU A 215 -10.25 23.92 -6.35
CA LEU A 215 -8.92 23.36 -6.66
C LEU A 215 -8.42 23.70 -8.07
N LYS A 216 -8.99 24.74 -8.68
CA LYS A 216 -8.84 25.05 -10.11
C LYS A 216 -7.45 25.54 -10.52
N ASP A 217 -6.69 26.08 -9.58
CA ASP A 217 -5.40 26.72 -9.86
C ASP A 217 -4.24 25.74 -10.16
N LYS A 218 -4.45 24.43 -9.96
CA LYS A 218 -3.41 23.41 -10.15
C LYS A 218 -3.58 22.63 -11.45
N ILE A 219 -2.46 22.49 -12.17
CA ILE A 219 -2.36 21.67 -13.39
C ILE A 219 -1.63 20.38 -13.05
N TYR A 220 -2.22 19.25 -13.43
CA TYR A 220 -1.62 17.92 -13.23
C TYR A 220 -1.29 17.29 -14.59
N TYR A 221 -0.01 16.98 -14.81
CA TYR A 221 0.43 16.32 -16.04
C TYR A 221 0.28 14.81 -15.94
N LEU A 222 0.03 14.18 -17.09
CA LEU A 222 0.02 12.72 -17.20
C LEU A 222 1.45 12.17 -17.30
N PRO A 223 1.66 10.88 -16.95
CA PRO A 223 2.94 10.21 -17.20
C PRO A 223 3.26 10.14 -18.69
N GLN A 224 4.50 9.78 -19.03
CA GLN A 224 4.96 9.69 -20.41
C GLN A 224 4.08 8.74 -21.23
N ILE A 225 3.71 9.18 -22.44
CA ILE A 225 2.99 8.37 -23.42
C ILE A 225 4.01 7.69 -24.33
N LEU A 226 4.03 6.36 -24.34
CA LEU A 226 4.89 5.55 -25.18
C LEU A 226 4.27 5.37 -26.57
N THR A 227 5.10 5.40 -27.62
CA THR A 227 4.66 5.20 -29.01
C THR A 227 4.42 3.73 -29.36
N SER A 228 4.97 2.81 -28.57
CA SER A 228 4.87 1.36 -28.75
C SER A 228 4.75 0.68 -27.40
N GLY A 229 3.93 -0.36 -27.32
CA GLY A 229 3.78 -1.15 -26.09
C GLY A 229 2.56 -2.06 -26.08
N LYS A 230 2.40 -2.76 -24.96
CA LYS A 230 1.24 -3.59 -24.64
C LYS A 230 0.53 -3.01 -23.44
N THR A 231 -0.80 -3.08 -23.42
CA THR A 231 -1.61 -2.63 -22.28
C THR A 231 -2.65 -3.68 -21.92
N LEU A 232 -2.91 -3.81 -20.62
CA LEU A 232 -3.96 -4.65 -20.06
C LEU A 232 -5.03 -3.74 -19.47
N GLN A 233 -6.29 -4.00 -19.83
CA GLN A 233 -7.43 -3.23 -19.35
C GLN A 233 -8.46 -4.15 -18.73
N LEU A 234 -8.94 -3.80 -17.52
CA LEU A 234 -10.12 -4.44 -16.93
C LEU A 234 -11.39 -3.89 -17.61
N LEU A 235 -12.13 -4.76 -18.29
CA LEU A 235 -13.39 -4.39 -18.93
C LEU A 235 -14.59 -4.60 -18.00
N ARG A 236 -14.59 -5.72 -17.26
CA ARG A 236 -15.69 -6.07 -16.36
C ARG A 236 -15.20 -6.94 -15.22
N SER A 237 -15.72 -6.68 -14.03
CA SER A 237 -15.57 -7.54 -12.86
C SER A 237 -16.95 -7.81 -12.28
N THR A 238 -17.29 -9.08 -12.08
CA THR A 238 -18.51 -9.57 -11.43
C THR A 238 -18.10 -10.68 -10.46
N GLU A 239 -19.03 -11.15 -9.62
CA GLU A 239 -18.75 -12.25 -8.68
C GLU A 239 -18.20 -13.51 -9.37
N ASP A 240 -18.69 -13.82 -10.58
CA ASP A 240 -18.33 -15.06 -11.29
C ASP A 240 -17.17 -14.92 -12.28
N GLN A 241 -16.92 -13.72 -12.78
CA GLN A 241 -15.98 -13.52 -13.90
C GLN A 241 -15.34 -12.14 -13.92
N VAL A 242 -14.10 -12.13 -14.38
CA VAL A 242 -13.31 -10.94 -14.64
C VAL A 242 -12.84 -10.98 -16.10
N ILE A 243 -13.19 -9.95 -16.87
CA ILE A 243 -12.87 -9.84 -18.29
C ILE A 243 -11.80 -8.78 -18.47
N PHE A 244 -10.68 -9.20 -19.06
CA PHE A 244 -9.58 -8.32 -19.44
C PHE A 244 -9.46 -8.21 -20.95
N LYS A 245 -9.05 -7.04 -21.44
CA LYS A 245 -8.62 -6.82 -22.81
C LYS A 245 -7.12 -6.56 -22.83
N VAL A 246 -6.40 -7.33 -23.63
CA VAL A 246 -5.00 -7.02 -23.96
C VAL A 246 -4.96 -6.36 -25.32
N SER A 247 -4.28 -5.23 -25.41
CA SER A 247 -4.07 -4.51 -26.67
C SER A 247 -2.57 -4.26 -26.85
N GLN A 248 -2.11 -4.23 -28.11
CA GLN A 248 -0.73 -3.91 -28.45
C GLN A 248 -0.70 -3.01 -29.68
N THR A 249 0.38 -2.25 -29.83
CA THR A 249 0.63 -1.46 -31.03
C THR A 249 1.03 -2.36 -32.20
N ALA A 250 0.71 -1.95 -33.43
CA ALA A 250 0.87 -2.76 -34.63
C ALA A 250 2.33 -3.08 -35.00
N ASP A 251 3.29 -2.32 -34.46
CA ASP A 251 4.72 -2.55 -34.64
C ASP A 251 5.24 -3.76 -33.83
N LEU A 252 4.46 -4.25 -32.85
CA LEU A 252 4.82 -5.41 -32.05
C LEU A 252 4.34 -6.71 -32.69
N ILE A 253 5.24 -7.69 -32.74
CA ILE A 253 4.93 -9.04 -33.20
C ILE A 253 3.98 -9.72 -32.21
N GLU A 254 2.93 -10.37 -32.72
CA GLU A 254 2.05 -11.21 -31.91
C GLU A 254 2.85 -12.32 -31.22
N GLY A 255 2.66 -12.46 -29.92
CA GLY A 255 3.37 -13.44 -29.11
C GLY A 255 2.53 -13.94 -27.96
N THR A 256 2.98 -15.01 -27.32
CA THR A 256 2.28 -15.60 -26.17
C THR A 256 2.28 -14.62 -25.00
N ILE A 257 1.08 -14.25 -24.54
CA ILE A 257 0.89 -13.44 -23.34
C ILE A 257 0.60 -14.37 -22.15
N TYR A 258 1.33 -14.19 -21.06
CA TYR A 258 1.12 -14.92 -19.81
C TYR A 258 0.47 -14.00 -18.79
N LEU A 259 -0.70 -14.39 -18.27
CA LEU A 259 -1.39 -13.69 -17.20
C LEU A 259 -1.15 -14.41 -15.87
N LYS A 260 -0.59 -13.71 -14.88
CA LYS A 260 -0.47 -14.22 -13.51
C LYS A 260 -1.45 -13.49 -12.62
N VAL A 261 -2.47 -14.19 -12.14
CA VAL A 261 -3.44 -13.66 -11.18
C VAL A 261 -2.95 -13.96 -9.77
N ARG A 262 -2.96 -12.94 -8.91
CA ARG A 262 -2.66 -13.09 -7.49
C ARG A 262 -3.86 -12.61 -6.69
N ASN A 263 -4.48 -13.50 -5.94
CA ASN A 263 -5.58 -13.14 -5.05
C ASN A 263 -4.98 -12.60 -3.75
N GLN A 264 -5.08 -11.28 -3.54
CA GLN A 264 -4.66 -10.64 -2.30
C GLN A 264 -5.92 -10.01 -1.70
N ARG A 265 -6.41 -10.57 -0.59
CA ARG A 265 -7.48 -9.92 0.19
C ARG A 265 -6.90 -8.66 0.81
N CYS A 266 -7.17 -7.51 0.19
CA CYS A 266 -6.93 -6.22 0.82
C CYS A 266 -8.05 -6.00 1.83
N TYR A 267 -7.74 -6.14 3.12
CA TYR A 267 -8.58 -5.58 4.16
C TYR A 267 -8.32 -4.06 4.17
N LEU A 268 -9.33 -3.28 3.78
CA LEU A 268 -9.38 -1.83 3.95
C LEU A 268 -9.75 -1.50 5.40
#